data_AF-A0A5C8UEE7-F1
#
_entry.id   AF-A0A5C8UEE7-F1
#
_cell.length_a   1.000
_cell.length_b   1.000
_cell.length_c   1.000
_cell.angle_alpha   90.00
_cell.angle_beta   90.00
_cell.angle_gamma   90.00
#
_symmetry.space_group_name_H-M   'P 1'
#
loop_
_entity.id
_entity.type
_entity.pdbx_description
1 polymer ?
#
loop_
_entity_poly.entity_id
_entity_poly.type
_entity_poly.pdbx_seq_one_letter_code
_entity_poly.pdbx_strand_id
1 'polypeptide(L)'
;MRLVASFLIYNLASLAGDPRGDLRGSTAPNKAALSAARIDQRQLNVPTPLRFFIWLSGILKVFLGQFTLGDSVNGHSVISLVGSSAANTLQLVTAATLLAVIFGVAIGMSTAIRQYSGDDYTVTCLPSLFFSLPAFWV
;
A
#
# COMPACT_ATOMS: atom_id res chain seq x y z
N MET A 1 -8.47 16.47 6.94
CA MET A 1 -8.70 15.20 7.67
C MET A 1 -7.68 14.11 7.34
N ARG A 2 -7.32 13.84 6.06
CA ARG A 2 -6.42 12.74 5.67
C ARG A 2 -4.98 12.82 6.23
N LEU A 3 -4.37 14.01 6.28
CA LEU A 3 -3.01 14.18 6.82
C LEU A 3 -2.91 13.90 8.33
N VAL A 4 -3.94 14.29 9.08
CA VAL A 4 -4.02 14.06 10.53
C VAL A 4 -4.14 12.56 10.82
N ALA A 5 -4.94 11.83 10.02
CA ALA A 5 -5.02 10.37 10.10
C ALA A 5 -3.67 9.71 9.79
N SER A 6 -2.97 10.13 8.73
CA SER A 6 -1.62 9.62 8.42
C SER A 6 -0.61 9.88 9.53
N PHE A 7 -0.65 11.07 10.15
CA PHE A 7 0.20 11.41 11.29
C PHE A 7 -0.08 10.54 12.51
N LEU A 8 -1.36 10.35 12.86
CA LEU A 8 -1.78 9.47 13.95
C LEU A 8 -1.36 8.03 13.71
N ILE A 9 -1.63 7.49 12.51
CA ILE A 9 -1.26 6.12 12.14
C ILE A 9 0.25 5.93 12.20
N TYR A 10 1.05 6.89 11.72
CA TYR A 10 2.52 6.83 11.81
C TYR A 10 3.01 6.78 13.26
N ASN A 11 2.46 7.64 14.13
CA ASN A 11 2.84 7.65 15.54
C ASN A 11 2.44 6.35 16.24
N LEU A 12 1.21 5.86 16.00
CA LEU A 12 0.73 4.59 16.57
C LEU A 12 1.56 3.41 16.08
N ALA A 13 1.80 3.31 14.76
CA ALA A 13 2.61 2.24 14.18
C ALA A 13 4.05 2.26 14.69
N SER A 14 4.63 3.45 14.89
CA SER A 14 5.96 3.58 15.49
C SER A 14 5.99 3.23 16.98
N LEU A 15 4.90 3.42 17.70
CA LEU A 15 4.84 3.10 19.13
C LEU A 15 4.58 1.60 19.34
N ALA A 16 3.78 0.99 18.45
CA ALA A 16 3.40 -0.41 18.50
C ALA A 16 4.46 -1.34 17.89
N GLY A 17 5.16 -0.90 16.84
CA GLY A 17 6.27 -1.64 16.26
C GLY A 17 7.53 -1.43 17.08
N ASP A 18 8.11 -2.49 17.66
CA ASP A 18 9.44 -2.45 18.24
C ASP A 18 10.49 -2.78 17.15
N PRO A 19 11.10 -1.79 16.49
CA PRO A 19 12.15 -2.01 15.47
C PRO A 19 13.40 -2.69 16.03
N ARG A 20 13.52 -2.86 17.36
CA ARG A 20 14.61 -3.55 18.04
C ARG A 20 14.21 -4.93 18.59
N GLY A 21 12.95 -5.34 18.43
CA GLY A 21 12.43 -6.63 18.95
C GLY A 21 13.21 -7.84 18.42
N ASP A 22 13.54 -7.83 17.13
CA ASP A 22 14.28 -8.91 16.46
C ASP A 22 15.73 -9.05 16.99
N LEU A 23 16.38 -7.92 17.30
CA LEU A 23 17.73 -7.93 17.88
C LEU A 23 17.73 -8.34 19.36
N ARG A 24 16.62 -8.21 20.10
CA ARG A 24 16.53 -8.66 21.49
C ARG A 24 16.65 -10.18 21.64
N GLY A 25 16.14 -10.95 20.68
CA GLY A 25 16.24 -12.43 20.66
C GLY A 25 17.53 -12.98 20.04
N SER A 26 18.35 -12.16 19.37
CA SER A 26 19.57 -12.61 18.71
C SER A 26 20.70 -12.92 19.71
N THR A 27 21.38 -14.06 19.53
CA THR A 27 22.54 -14.56 20.31
C THR A 27 23.89 -14.11 19.73
N ALA A 28 23.89 -13.21 18.73
CA ALA A 28 25.11 -12.81 18.05
C ALA A 28 26.06 -12.01 18.98
N PRO A 29 27.38 -12.31 19.00
CA PRO A 29 28.35 -11.64 19.87
C PRO A 29 28.55 -10.14 19.53
N ASN A 30 28.15 -9.71 18.33
CA ASN A 30 28.22 -8.33 17.84
C ASN A 30 26.87 -7.56 17.95
N LYS A 31 25.90 -8.08 18.70
CA LYS A 31 24.56 -7.49 18.90
C LYS A 31 24.57 -6.01 19.30
N ALA A 32 25.51 -5.59 20.14
CA ALA A 32 25.65 -4.20 20.59
C ALA A 32 26.11 -3.25 19.48
N ALA A 33 27.00 -3.70 18.59
CA ALA A 33 27.46 -2.92 17.44
C ALA A 33 26.38 -2.84 16.35
N LEU A 34 25.68 -3.95 16.11
CA LEU A 34 24.57 -4.01 15.15
C LEU A 34 23.37 -3.17 15.59
N SER A 35 23.07 -3.12 16.90
CA SER A 35 22.01 -2.27 17.42
C SER A 35 22.38 -0.78 17.32
N ALA A 36 23.62 -0.40 17.65
CA ALA A 36 24.10 0.98 17.50
C ALA A 36 24.06 1.46 16.04
N ALA A 37 24.58 0.68 15.11
CA ALA A 37 24.55 1.01 13.68
C ALA A 37 23.11 1.17 13.15
N ARG A 38 22.17 0.34 13.64
CA ARG A 38 20.77 0.38 13.22
C ARG A 38 19.98 1.53 13.83
N ILE A 39 20.38 1.98 15.02
CA ILE A 39 19.84 3.17 15.66
C ILE A 39 20.20 4.42 14.85
N ASP A 40 21.45 4.50 14.40
CA ASP A 40 21.95 5.62 13.61
C ASP A 40 21.32 5.65 12.20
N GLN A 41 21.31 4.50 11.51
CA GLN A 41 20.73 4.38 10.17
C GLN A 41 19.22 4.71 10.11
N ARG A 42 18.48 4.47 11.20
CA ARG A 42 17.02 4.68 11.26
C ARG A 42 16.61 5.92 12.06
N GLN A 43 17.59 6.73 12.49
CA GLN A 43 17.37 7.89 13.35
C GLN A 43 16.46 7.58 14.55
N LEU A 44 16.67 6.41 15.17
CA LEU A 44 15.84 5.91 16.27
C LEU A 44 16.01 6.71 17.57
N ASN A 45 16.97 7.63 17.61
CA ASN A 45 17.22 8.57 18.71
C ASN A 45 16.37 9.85 18.62
N VAL A 46 15.68 10.06 17.51
CA VAL A 46 14.85 11.24 17.28
C VAL A 46 13.43 11.00 17.83
N PRO A 47 12.81 11.97 18.53
CA PRO A 47 11.42 11.86 18.97
C PRO A 47 10.48 11.51 17.81
N THR A 48 9.57 10.56 18.03
CA THR A 48 8.64 10.03 17.03
C THR A 48 7.92 11.10 16.19
N PRO A 49 7.43 12.22 16.78
CA PRO A 49 6.79 13.28 16.01
C PRO A 49 7.74 13.99 15.04
N LEU A 50 8.99 14.23 15.46
CA LEU A 50 9.99 14.91 14.62
C LEU A 50 10.44 14.01 13.47
N ARG A 51 10.52 12.70 13.70
CA ARG A 51 10.89 11.73 12.65
C ARG A 51 9.86 11.67 11.51
N PHE A 52 8.58 11.91 11.79
CA PHE A 52 7.56 12.08 10.76
C PHE A 52 7.87 13.27 9.85
N PHE A 53 8.25 14.42 10.42
CA PHE A 53 8.58 15.62 9.63
C PHE A 53 9.86 15.45 8.81
N ILE A 54 10.86 14.74 9.34
CA ILE A 54 12.08 14.40 8.58
C ILE A 54 11.73 13.52 7.37
N TRP A 55 10.92 12.47 7.59
CA TRP A 55 10.43 11.62 6.50
C TRP A 55 9.59 12.41 5.48
N LEU A 56 8.70 13.29 5.95
CA LEU A 56 7.88 14.14 5.11
C LEU A 56 8.74 15.12 4.28
N SER A 57 9.82 15.64 4.86
CA SER A 57 10.79 16.46 4.13
C SER A 57 11.51 15.67 3.03
N GLY A 58 11.77 14.37 3.25
CA GLY A 58 12.33 13.46 2.25
C GLY A 58 11.40 13.24 1.06
N ILE A 59 10.09 13.20 1.32
CA ILE A 59 9.06 13.15 0.27
C ILE A 59 9.02 14.47 -0.50
N LEU A 60 9.04 15.60 0.22
CA LEU A 60 9.01 16.94 -0.40
C LEU A 60 10.25 17.23 -1.27
N LYS A 61 11.35 16.51 -1.08
CA LYS A 61 12.52 16.57 -1.98
C LYS A 61 12.27 15.97 -3.38
N VAL A 62 11.06 15.47 -3.67
CA VAL A 62 10.59 15.21 -5.05
C VAL A 62 10.82 16.41 -5.96
N PHE A 63 10.57 17.61 -5.47
CA PHE A 63 10.72 18.84 -6.27
C PHE A 63 12.19 19.16 -6.59
N LEU A 64 13.14 18.54 -5.87
CA LEU A 64 14.58 18.66 -6.09
C LEU A 64 15.17 17.44 -6.84
N GLY A 65 14.32 16.53 -7.34
CA GLY A 65 14.74 15.33 -8.07
C GLY A 65 15.31 14.21 -7.19
N GLN A 66 15.31 14.38 -5.87
CA GLN A 66 15.75 13.37 -4.89
C GLN A 66 14.54 12.85 -4.12
N PHE A 67 13.75 11.99 -4.75
CA PHE A 67 12.65 11.31 -4.07
C PHE A 67 13.19 10.18 -3.20
N THR A 68 12.86 10.20 -1.91
CA THR A 68 13.17 9.09 -0.99
C THR A 68 11.99 8.84 -0.07
N LEU A 69 11.51 7.60 -0.02
CA LEU A 69 10.50 7.13 0.97
C LEU A 69 11.15 6.53 2.21
N GLY A 70 12.49 6.53 2.27
CA GLY A 70 13.30 5.81 3.25
C GLY A 70 13.52 4.34 2.88
N ASP A 71 14.15 3.62 3.81
CA ASP A 71 14.48 2.20 3.68
C ASP A 71 13.51 1.32 4.47
N SER A 72 13.17 0.18 3.88
CA SER A 72 12.37 -0.87 4.51
C SER A 72 13.04 -1.41 5.78
N VAL A 73 12.29 -2.15 6.59
CA VAL A 73 12.85 -2.93 7.72
C VAL A 73 14.01 -3.82 7.24
N ASN A 74 14.00 -4.28 5.99
CA ASN A 74 15.06 -5.12 5.44
C ASN A 74 16.21 -4.36 4.76
N GLY A 75 16.22 -3.02 4.80
CA GLY A 75 17.30 -2.19 4.23
C GLY A 75 17.20 -1.96 2.72
N HIS A 76 16.12 -2.42 2.07
CA HIS A 76 15.82 -2.08 0.68
C HIS A 76 15.12 -0.72 0.58
N SER A 77 15.46 0.07 -0.44
CA SER A 77 14.75 1.31 -0.76
C SER A 77 13.26 1.01 -0.98
N VAL A 78 12.39 1.74 -0.27
CA VAL A 78 10.93 1.57 -0.39
C VAL A 78 10.46 1.97 -1.79
N ILE A 79 11.15 2.90 -2.45
CA ILE A 79 10.77 3.39 -3.78
C ILE A 79 10.87 2.29 -4.82
N SER A 80 11.94 1.49 -4.80
CA SER A 80 12.08 0.42 -5.79
C SER A 80 11.05 -0.69 -5.57
N LEU A 81 10.76 -1.03 -4.31
CA LEU A 81 9.69 -1.98 -3.98
C LEU A 81 8.33 -1.48 -4.45
N VAL A 82 7.96 -0.25 -4.09
CA VAL A 82 6.68 0.35 -4.47
C VAL A 82 6.60 0.50 -5.99
N GLY A 83 7.67 0.91 -6.66
CA GLY A 83 7.73 1.02 -8.11
C GLY A 83 7.48 -0.32 -8.82
N SER A 84 8.11 -1.39 -8.33
CA SER A 84 7.91 -2.75 -8.87
C SER A 84 6.47 -3.24 -8.64
N SER A 85 5.95 -3.08 -7.43
CA SER A 85 4.56 -3.44 -7.12
C SER A 85 3.56 -2.61 -7.92
N ALA A 86 3.81 -1.30 -8.10
CA ALA A 86 2.96 -0.42 -8.89
C ALA A 86 2.90 -0.89 -10.34
N ALA A 87 4.03 -1.26 -10.95
CA ALA A 87 4.06 -1.81 -12.30
C ALA A 87 3.20 -3.09 -12.43
N ASN A 88 3.31 -4.01 -11.47
CA ASN A 88 2.50 -5.23 -11.47
C ASN A 88 1.01 -4.93 -11.32
N THR A 89 0.63 -4.03 -10.39
CA THR A 89 -0.77 -3.63 -10.24
C THR A 89 -1.32 -2.97 -11.50
N LEU A 90 -0.51 -2.16 -12.18
CA LEU A 90 -0.92 -1.51 -13.42
C LEU A 90 -1.17 -2.54 -14.53
N GLN A 91 -0.31 -3.55 -14.67
CA GLN A 91 -0.53 -4.63 -15.63
C GLN A 91 -1.82 -5.40 -15.34
N LEU A 92 -2.03 -5.78 -14.08
CA LEU A 92 -3.22 -6.51 -13.63
C LEU A 92 -4.49 -5.69 -13.85
N VAL A 93 -4.50 -4.42 -13.44
CA VAL A 93 -5.65 -3.52 -13.61
C VAL A 93 -5.95 -3.27 -15.08
N THR A 94 -4.92 -3.07 -15.91
CA THR A 94 -5.11 -2.84 -17.36
C THR A 94 -5.71 -4.07 -18.03
N ALA A 95 -5.18 -5.27 -17.74
CA ALA A 95 -5.72 -6.52 -18.27
C ALA A 95 -7.17 -6.77 -17.80
N ALA A 96 -7.45 -6.57 -16.51
CA ALA A 96 -8.78 -6.72 -15.95
C ALA A 96 -9.77 -5.72 -16.56
N THR A 97 -9.35 -4.47 -16.79
CA THR A 97 -10.19 -3.43 -17.41
C THR A 97 -10.54 -3.79 -18.85
N LEU A 98 -9.59 -4.29 -19.63
CA LEU A 98 -9.86 -4.72 -21.01
C LEU A 98 -10.87 -5.86 -21.05
N LEU A 99 -10.71 -6.87 -20.20
CA LEU A 99 -11.67 -7.97 -20.09
C LEU A 99 -13.04 -7.46 -19.64
N ALA A 100 -13.09 -6.60 -18.63
CA ALA A 100 -14.33 -6.01 -18.12
C ALA A 100 -15.07 -5.22 -19.19
N VAL A 101 -14.37 -4.47 -20.05
CA VAL A 101 -14.99 -3.76 -21.18
C VAL A 101 -15.57 -4.74 -22.19
N ILE A 102 -14.84 -5.79 -22.58
CA ILE A 102 -15.31 -6.78 -23.56
C ILE A 102 -16.58 -7.48 -23.06
N PHE A 103 -16.55 -8.02 -21.83
CA PHE A 103 -17.69 -8.71 -21.25
C PHE A 103 -18.83 -7.74 -20.91
N GLY A 104 -18.52 -6.57 -20.37
CA GLY A 104 -19.50 -5.55 -20.01
C GLY A 104 -20.28 -5.04 -21.21
N VAL A 105 -19.60 -4.78 -22.33
CA VAL A 105 -20.26 -4.36 -23.58
C VAL A 105 -21.08 -5.51 -24.18
N ALA A 106 -20.57 -6.75 -24.20
CA ALA A 106 -21.31 -7.89 -24.73
C ALA A 106 -22.62 -8.15 -23.94
N ILE A 107 -22.53 -8.15 -22.61
CA ILE A 107 -23.68 -8.35 -21.71
C ILE A 107 -24.64 -7.16 -21.80
N GLY A 108 -24.13 -5.92 -21.81
CA GLY A 108 -24.93 -4.70 -21.95
C GLY A 108 -25.66 -4.61 -23.28
N MET A 109 -25.04 -5.05 -24.38
CA MET A 109 -25.68 -5.07 -25.69
C MET A 109 -26.77 -6.16 -25.78
N SER A 110 -26.54 -7.33 -25.18
CA SER A 110 -27.54 -8.42 -25.12
C SER A 110 -28.80 -8.01 -24.36
N THR A 111 -28.64 -7.34 -23.21
CA THR A 111 -29.77 -6.83 -22.40
C THR A 111 -30.52 -5.70 -23.09
N ALA A 112 -29.82 -4.83 -23.83
CA ALA A 112 -30.44 -3.74 -24.60
C ALA A 112 -31.39 -4.24 -25.71
N ILE A 113 -31.09 -5.38 -26.34
CA ILE A 113 -31.94 -5.96 -27.40
C ILE A 113 -33.20 -6.62 -26.81
N ARG A 114 -33.12 -7.15 -25.58
CA ARG A 114 -34.23 -7.81 -24.86
C ARG A 114 -34.70 -6.97 -23.67
N GLN A 115 -34.98 -5.69 -23.93
CA GLN A 115 -35.52 -4.76 -22.94
C GLN A 115 -36.73 -5.38 -22.24
N TYR A 116 -36.77 -5.34 -20.90
CA TYR A 116 -37.81 -5.93 -20.05
C TYR A 116 -37.89 -7.49 -19.98
N SER A 117 -36.89 -8.21 -20.48
CA SER A 117 -36.77 -9.67 -20.27
C SER A 117 -36.24 -10.00 -18.87
N GLY A 118 -36.50 -11.21 -18.36
CA GLY A 118 -35.93 -11.72 -17.09
C GLY A 118 -34.39 -11.67 -17.04
N ASP A 119 -33.75 -11.61 -18.21
CA ASP A 119 -32.30 -11.43 -18.39
C ASP A 119 -31.79 -10.07 -17.86
N ASP A 120 -32.62 -9.02 -17.85
CA ASP A 120 -32.25 -7.66 -17.40
C ASP A 120 -32.10 -7.59 -15.86
N TYR A 121 -32.97 -8.31 -15.15
CA TYR A 121 -32.94 -8.41 -13.69
C TYR A 121 -31.70 -9.16 -13.18
N THR A 122 -31.26 -10.21 -13.87
CA THR A 122 -30.06 -10.98 -13.45
C THR A 122 -28.78 -10.17 -13.64
N VAL A 123 -28.68 -9.43 -14.76
CA VAL A 123 -27.51 -8.59 -15.09
C VAL A 123 -27.38 -7.38 -14.16
N THR A 124 -28.48 -6.89 -13.57
CA THR A 124 -28.45 -5.80 -12.57
C THR A 124 -28.18 -6.33 -11.14
N CYS A 125 -28.70 -7.52 -10.81
CA CYS A 125 -28.59 -8.10 -9.47
C CYS A 125 -27.18 -8.65 -9.18
N LEU A 126 -26.58 -9.37 -10.14
CA LEU A 126 -25.26 -10.01 -9.93
C LEU A 126 -24.16 -9.01 -9.53
N PRO A 127 -23.92 -7.92 -10.28
CA PRO A 127 -22.87 -6.95 -9.95
C PRO A 127 -23.09 -6.31 -8.58
N SER A 128 -24.34 -6.05 -8.22
CA SER A 128 -24.72 -5.46 -6.93
C SER A 128 -24.40 -6.40 -5.76
N LEU A 129 -24.63 -7.71 -5.95
CA LEU A 129 -24.24 -8.73 -4.95
C LEU A 129 -22.72 -8.80 -4.79
N PHE A 130 -21.96 -8.88 -5.88
CA PHE A 130 -20.49 -8.92 -5.81
C PHE A 130 -19.90 -7.65 -5.19
N PHE A 131 -20.47 -6.47 -5.48
CA PHE A 131 -20.03 -5.22 -4.89
C PHE A 131 -20.31 -5.15 -3.38
N SER A 132 -21.37 -5.81 -2.92
CA SER A 132 -21.72 -5.89 -1.50
C SER A 132 -20.93 -6.95 -0.73
N LEU A 133 -20.24 -7.88 -1.40
CA LEU A 133 -19.40 -8.88 -0.73
C LEU A 133 -18.10 -8.23 -0.24
N PRO A 134 -17.62 -8.57 0.96
CA PRO A 134 -16.33 -8.07 1.43
C PRO A 134 -15.20 -8.54 0.51
N ALA A 135 -14.21 -7.66 0.27
CA ALA A 135 -13.09 -7.93 -0.64
C ALA A 135 -12.18 -9.12 -0.26
N PHE A 136 -12.38 -9.74 0.90
CA PHE A 136 -11.64 -10.94 1.32
C PHE A 136 -12.36 -12.26 0.97
N TRP A 137 -13.60 -12.20 0.46
CA TRP A 137 -14.35 -13.36 -0.02
C TRP A 137 -14.17 -13.62 -1.52
N VAL A 138 -13.75 -12.60 -2.27
CA VAL A 138 -13.45 -12.65 -3.71
C VAL A 138 -11.96 -12.94 -3.90
#